data_AF-A0A2V6KVQ6-F1
#
_entry.id   AF-A0A2V6KVQ6-F1
#
_cell.length_a   1.000
_cell.length_b   1.000
_cell.length_c   1.000
_cell.angle_alpha   90.00
_cell.angle_beta   90.00
_cell.angle_gamma   90.00
#
_symmetry.space_group_name_H-M   'P 1'
#
loop_
_entity.id
_entity.type
_entity.pdbx_description
1 polymer ?
#
loop_
_entity_poly.entity_id
_entity_poly.type
_entity_poly.pdbx_seq_one_letter_code
_entity_poly.pdbx_strand_id
1 'polypeptide(L)'
;VFVRQWRFTDVRVQSGDVEIQIYKANPEAVAPKPWFSIFLPNRVYLKKIESEQANITWQFRGERAGFFGTQLLITPHGPDFEYVATSGRLKTALLPDLELRRAHLLITKTLLTIYEIDLASDVGSAESIHAQANAGIGKDKSVNLRANFNQVPIRSWLPADWKQHLAGSASGDLHWAGQDPKLESSSGEGSLRVSNGRIDNLPLLEKLTELAQKKSFEHLELNDCSLSFGWNYPKIEINNIAIEERGKFRIEGEMSIEQRRLRGTIRLGLTREYLDWLPNPEEVFSRKQDGYLWTNVRLFGTIDDPGQDLSPRIIELFKQSPGAYLSLFFRQFEGWLKRAFGSDH
;
A
#
# COMPACT_ATOMS: atom_id res chain seq x y z
N VAL A 1 33.05 39.03 29.29
CA VAL A 1 31.61 38.83 28.96
C VAL A 1 31.16 37.54 29.62
N PHE A 2 30.34 37.61 30.67
CA PHE A 2 29.83 36.40 31.36
C PHE A 2 28.91 35.62 30.42
N VAL A 3 29.25 34.37 30.11
CA VAL A 3 28.37 33.48 29.35
C VAL A 3 27.22 33.06 30.26
N ARG A 4 26.04 33.63 30.05
CA ARG A 4 24.81 33.28 30.77
C ARG A 4 24.19 32.07 30.10
N GLN A 5 24.44 30.90 30.67
CA GLN A 5 24.00 29.63 30.13
C GLN A 5 23.06 28.92 31.10
N TRP A 6 21.98 28.37 30.57
CA TRP A 6 21.24 27.32 31.27
C TRP A 6 21.71 25.97 30.74
N ARG A 7 21.87 25.02 31.66
CA ARG A 7 22.29 23.66 31.36
C ARG A 7 21.31 22.70 32.01
N PHE A 8 20.48 22.08 31.20
CA PHE A 8 19.54 21.06 31.63
C PHE A 8 20.07 19.69 31.26
N THR A 9 20.16 18.81 32.25
CA THR A 9 20.56 17.42 32.02
C THR A 9 19.39 16.58 31.54
N ASP A 10 18.18 16.88 32.02
CA ASP A 10 16.96 16.13 31.74
C ASP A 10 15.80 17.13 31.76
N VAL A 11 14.94 17.07 30.74
CA VAL A 11 13.66 17.77 30.70
C VAL A 11 12.59 16.72 30.46
N ARG A 12 11.68 16.59 31.42
CA ARG A 12 10.55 15.67 31.31
C ARG A 12 9.28 16.43 31.01
N VAL A 13 8.60 15.98 29.98
CA VAL A 13 7.30 16.47 29.54
C VAL A 13 6.31 15.35 29.81
N GLN A 14 5.28 15.62 30.62
CA GLN A 14 4.27 14.60 30.91
C GLN A 14 3.48 14.25 29.65
N SER A 15 3.04 15.29 28.93
CA SER A 15 2.36 15.15 27.65
C SER A 15 2.61 16.33 26.74
N GLY A 16 2.55 16.12 25.42
CA GLY A 16 2.64 17.21 24.46
C GLY A 16 1.93 16.93 23.14
N ASP A 17 1.41 17.98 22.51
CA ASP A 17 0.85 17.94 21.16
C ASP A 17 1.73 18.75 20.22
N VAL A 18 2.20 18.11 19.16
CA VAL A 18 3.03 18.71 18.11
C VAL A 18 2.27 18.61 16.80
N GLU A 19 1.98 19.75 16.19
CA GLU A 19 1.41 19.82 14.85
C GLU A 19 2.51 20.18 13.84
N ILE A 20 2.78 19.27 12.89
CA ILE A 20 3.65 19.51 11.76
C ILE A 20 2.84 20.25 10.71
N GLN A 21 3.14 21.54 10.54
CA GLN A 21 2.53 22.38 9.53
C GLN A 21 3.48 22.58 8.35
N ILE A 22 2.96 22.44 7.12
CA ILE A 22 3.68 22.85 5.90
C ILE A 22 3.64 24.37 5.86
N TYR A 23 4.64 24.99 6.48
CA TYR A 23 4.67 26.41 6.72
C TYR A 23 4.85 27.18 5.39
N LYS A 24 3.90 28.08 5.05
CA LYS A 24 4.25 29.28 4.28
C LYS A 24 4.85 30.25 5.29
N ALA A 25 6.16 30.49 5.22
CA ALA A 25 6.85 31.43 6.09
C ALA A 25 6.17 32.80 6.04
N ASN A 26 5.37 33.09 7.07
CA ASN A 26 4.89 34.42 7.37
C ASN A 26 5.63 34.85 8.64
N PRO A 27 6.84 35.44 8.52
CA PRO A 27 7.62 35.80 9.68
C PRO A 27 6.83 36.82 10.50
N GLU A 28 6.32 36.40 11.66
CA GLU A 28 5.80 37.35 12.62
C GLU A 28 6.89 38.35 12.97
N ALA A 29 6.52 39.63 13.05
CA ALA A 29 7.44 40.68 13.45
C ALA A 29 8.02 40.34 14.82
N VAL A 30 9.34 40.14 14.87
CA VAL A 30 10.05 39.81 16.11
C VAL A 30 9.79 40.93 17.11
N ALA A 31 9.01 40.64 18.15
CA ALA A 31 8.71 41.60 19.20
C ALA A 31 10.03 42.14 19.80
N PRO A 32 10.12 43.45 20.09
CA PRO A 32 11.33 44.02 20.68
C PRO A 32 11.67 43.31 21.98
N LYS A 33 12.95 42.95 22.14
CA LYS A 33 13.41 42.20 23.32
C LYS A 33 13.08 43.01 24.59
N PRO A 34 12.42 42.41 25.59
CA PRO A 34 12.10 43.11 26.82
C PRO A 34 13.37 43.56 27.55
N TRP A 35 13.27 44.62 28.35
CA TRP A 35 14.41 45.22 29.07
C TRP A 35 15.16 44.22 29.96
N PHE A 36 14.46 43.21 30.49
CA PHE A 36 15.03 42.16 31.33
C PHE A 36 15.68 41.01 30.55
N SER A 37 15.64 41.02 29.20
CA SER A 37 16.32 40.01 28.37
C SER A 37 17.84 40.00 28.58
N ILE A 38 18.40 41.09 29.09
CA ILE A 38 19.78 41.17 29.55
C ILE A 38 20.05 40.29 30.78
N PHE A 39 19.05 39.80 31.50
CA PHE A 39 19.23 38.87 32.63
C PHE A 39 18.97 37.42 32.24
N LEU A 40 18.36 37.19 31.07
CA LEU A 40 18.10 35.86 30.56
C LEU A 40 19.38 35.22 29.99
N PRO A 41 19.47 33.87 30.05
CA PRO A 41 20.54 33.16 29.38
C PRO A 41 20.52 33.45 27.87
N ASN A 42 21.69 33.59 27.28
CA ASN A 42 21.83 33.72 25.84
C ASN A 42 22.10 32.36 25.15
N ARG A 43 22.27 31.29 25.94
CA ARG A 43 22.41 29.92 25.47
C ARG A 43 21.71 28.95 26.42
N VAL A 44 21.02 27.97 25.84
CA VAL A 44 20.45 26.84 26.57
C VAL A 44 21.11 25.58 26.04
N TYR A 45 21.71 24.79 26.93
CA TYR A 45 22.23 23.47 26.63
C TYR A 45 21.27 22.45 27.24
N LEU A 46 20.78 21.55 26.41
CA LEU A 46 19.91 20.43 26.79
C LEU A 46 20.67 19.14 26.49
N LYS A 47 20.65 18.16 27.38
CA LYS A 47 21.22 16.82 27.09
C LYS A 47 20.18 15.85 26.54
N LYS A 48 18.95 15.88 27.06
CA LYS A 48 17.82 15.09 26.57
C LYS A 48 16.50 15.72 26.99
N ILE A 49 15.47 15.47 26.18
CA ILE A 49 14.07 15.76 26.49
C ILE A 49 13.32 14.43 26.36
N GLU A 50 12.50 14.10 27.35
CA GLU A 50 11.67 12.90 27.35
C GLU A 50 10.20 13.30 27.48
N SER A 51 9.34 12.70 26.66
CA SER A 51 7.90 12.81 26.77
C SER A 51 7.30 11.44 26.96
N GLU A 52 6.51 11.25 28.01
CA GLU A 52 5.81 9.98 28.24
C GLU A 52 4.65 9.78 27.26
N GLN A 53 4.02 10.88 26.83
CA GLN A 53 2.93 10.85 25.86
C GLN A 53 3.03 12.04 24.91
N ALA A 54 3.29 11.80 23.64
CA ALA A 54 3.29 12.81 22.60
C ALA A 54 2.29 12.44 21.52
N ASN A 55 1.53 13.44 21.06
CA ASN A 55 0.77 13.34 19.83
C ASN A 55 1.49 14.18 18.77
N ILE A 56 1.91 13.54 17.68
CA ILE A 56 2.57 14.19 16.56
C ILE A 56 1.60 14.10 15.39
N THR A 57 1.03 15.22 14.98
CA THR A 57 -0.03 15.22 13.96
C THR A 57 0.33 16.10 12.77
N TRP A 58 -0.14 15.74 11.59
CA TRP A 58 0.05 16.47 10.34
C TRP A 58 -1.20 16.36 9.46
N GLN A 59 -1.30 17.24 8.47
CA GLN A 59 -2.34 17.16 7.45
C GLN A 59 -1.85 16.32 6.27
N PHE A 60 -2.62 15.31 5.89
CA PHE A 60 -2.33 14.43 4.76
C PHE A 60 -3.58 14.26 3.91
N ARG A 61 -3.51 14.74 2.65
CA ARG A 61 -4.65 14.77 1.71
C ARG A 61 -5.93 15.43 2.28
N GLY A 62 -5.77 16.43 3.14
CA GLY A 62 -6.89 17.15 3.77
C GLY A 62 -7.46 16.47 5.02
N GLU A 63 -6.91 15.33 5.41
CA GLU A 63 -7.26 14.64 6.65
C GLU A 63 -6.13 14.68 7.68
N ARG A 64 -6.51 14.66 8.96
CA ARG A 64 -5.55 14.64 10.06
C ARG A 64 -4.96 13.24 10.17
N ALA A 65 -3.64 13.15 10.01
CA ALA A 65 -2.86 11.97 10.30
C ALA A 65 -1.92 12.23 11.50
N GLY A 66 -1.43 11.18 12.14
CA GLY A 66 -0.53 11.36 13.27
C GLY A 66 -0.08 10.08 13.95
N PHE A 67 0.97 10.21 14.75
CA PHE A 67 1.32 9.28 15.81
C PHE A 67 0.70 9.76 17.11
N PHE A 68 -0.05 8.90 17.78
CA PHE A 68 -0.79 9.24 18.99
C PHE A 68 -0.28 8.44 20.18
N GLY A 69 -0.11 9.11 21.32
CA GLY A 69 0.33 8.49 22.57
C GLY A 69 1.73 7.87 22.49
N THR A 70 2.63 8.46 21.68
CA THR A 70 4.00 7.94 21.54
C THR A 70 4.91 8.46 22.65
N GLN A 71 5.81 7.62 23.15
CA GLN A 71 6.90 8.06 24.02
C GLN A 71 8.00 8.64 23.14
N LEU A 72 8.46 9.85 23.46
CA LEU A 72 9.42 10.57 22.63
C LEU A 72 10.67 10.91 23.43
N LEU A 73 11.82 10.46 22.95
CA LEU A 73 13.14 10.88 23.42
C LEU A 73 13.76 11.78 22.35
N ILE A 74 14.15 12.98 22.75
CA ILE A 74 14.82 13.96 21.90
C ILE A 74 16.21 14.20 22.45
N THR A 75 17.23 14.02 21.61
CA THR A 75 18.63 14.24 21.99
C THR A 75 19.32 15.19 21.01
N PRO A 76 20.22 16.07 21.47
CA PRO A 76 20.94 16.96 20.57
C PRO A 76 21.87 16.20 19.63
N HIS A 77 21.84 16.59 18.35
CA HIS A 77 22.76 16.14 17.31
C HIS A 77 23.43 17.38 16.71
N GLY A 78 24.52 17.85 17.33
CA GLY A 78 25.17 19.10 16.94
C GLY A 78 24.23 20.31 17.13
N PRO A 79 23.89 21.07 16.08
CA PRO A 79 22.91 22.16 16.15
C PRO A 79 21.45 21.68 16.01
N ASP A 80 21.24 20.41 15.65
CA ASP A 80 19.94 19.80 15.36
C ASP A 80 19.55 18.78 16.45
N PHE A 81 18.50 17.99 16.22
CA PHE A 81 18.00 16.99 17.17
C PHE A 81 17.71 15.65 16.51
N GLU A 82 18.04 14.59 17.22
CA GLU A 82 17.57 13.23 16.97
C GLU A 82 16.32 12.95 17.80
N TYR A 83 15.40 12.20 17.20
CA TYR A 83 14.10 11.86 17.76
C TYR A 83 13.96 10.35 17.74
N VAL A 84 13.75 9.75 18.91
CA VAL A 84 13.39 8.35 19.05
C VAL A 84 11.98 8.29 19.61
N ALA A 85 11.06 7.72 18.84
CA ALA A 85 9.69 7.50 19.26
C ALA A 85 9.46 6.01 19.51
N THR A 86 8.82 5.64 20.61
CA THR A 86 8.49 4.25 20.95
C THR A 86 7.05 4.16 21.41
N SER A 87 6.38 3.06 21.06
CA SER A 87 4.96 2.87 21.35
C SER A 87 4.05 3.94 20.73
N GLY A 88 2.75 3.73 20.83
CA GLY A 88 1.73 4.61 20.28
C GLY A 88 1.17 4.09 18.96
N ARG A 89 0.28 4.86 18.35
CA ARG A 89 -0.49 4.41 17.19
C ARG A 89 -0.43 5.42 16.05
N LEU A 90 -0.08 4.95 14.87
CA LEU A 90 -0.27 5.67 13.62
C LEU A 90 -1.75 5.63 13.23
N LYS A 91 -2.34 6.79 13.02
CA LYS A 91 -3.66 6.93 12.41
C LYS A 91 -3.57 7.82 11.18
N THR A 92 -4.18 7.38 10.09
CA THR A 92 -4.20 8.10 8.82
C THR A 92 -5.39 7.63 7.97
N ALA A 93 -5.83 8.45 7.02
CA ALA A 93 -6.96 8.16 6.15
C ALA A 93 -6.74 6.97 5.21
N LEU A 94 -5.49 6.80 4.74
CA LEU A 94 -5.18 5.87 3.65
C LEU A 94 -4.79 4.46 4.12
N LEU A 95 -4.40 4.32 5.37
CA LEU A 95 -3.88 3.07 5.93
C LEU A 95 -4.74 2.71 7.15
N PRO A 96 -4.87 1.41 7.48
CA PRO A 96 -5.44 1.04 8.77
C PRO A 96 -4.62 1.64 9.92
N ASP A 97 -5.22 1.70 11.10
CA ASP A 97 -4.49 2.00 12.33
C ASP A 97 -3.33 1.01 12.50
N LEU A 98 -2.13 1.52 12.78
CA LEU A 98 -0.93 0.70 12.99
C LEU A 98 -0.28 1.06 14.33
N GLU A 99 0.21 0.07 15.04
CA GLU A 99 1.01 0.24 16.24
C GLU A 99 2.45 0.63 15.87
N LEU A 100 2.95 1.71 16.47
CA LEU A 100 4.33 2.13 16.36
C LEU A 100 5.16 1.38 17.39
N ARG A 101 6.05 0.50 16.94
CA ARG A 101 7.02 -0.16 17.84
C ARG A 101 8.18 0.78 18.14
N ARG A 102 8.78 1.34 17.07
CA ARG A 102 9.90 2.27 17.17
C ARG A 102 9.99 3.15 15.93
N ALA A 103 10.41 4.39 16.11
CA ALA A 103 10.92 5.25 15.05
C ALA A 103 12.19 5.94 15.52
N HIS A 104 13.15 6.12 14.61
CA HIS A 104 14.35 6.89 14.84
C HIS A 104 14.58 7.84 13.66
N LEU A 105 14.57 9.14 13.96
CA LEU A 105 14.61 10.21 12.97
C LEU A 105 15.64 11.27 13.34
N LEU A 106 16.24 11.88 12.32
CA LEU A 106 17.02 13.10 12.42
C LEU A 106 16.32 14.19 11.60
N ILE A 107 16.03 15.33 12.22
CA ILE A 107 15.48 16.50 11.54
C ILE A 107 16.49 17.61 11.63
N THR A 108 16.97 18.06 10.47
CA THR A 108 17.88 19.21 10.34
C THR A 108 17.19 20.33 9.57
N LYS A 109 17.88 21.47 9.41
CA LYS A 109 17.39 22.57 8.58
C LYS A 109 17.13 22.19 7.11
N THR A 110 17.86 21.20 6.58
CA THR A 110 17.87 20.87 5.14
C THR A 110 17.51 19.44 4.82
N LEU A 111 17.36 18.58 5.82
CA LEU A 111 17.16 17.14 5.64
C LEU A 111 16.30 16.57 6.76
N LEU A 112 15.34 15.73 6.38
CA LEU A 112 14.65 14.78 7.24
C LEU A 112 15.18 13.39 6.90
N THR A 113 15.77 12.72 7.87
CA THR A 113 16.19 11.32 7.76
C THR A 113 15.37 10.47 8.72
N ILE A 114 14.74 9.44 8.19
CA ILE A 114 14.10 8.37 8.92
C ILE A 114 15.05 7.17 8.84
N TYR A 115 15.82 6.95 9.91
CA TYR A 115 16.76 5.82 9.97
C TYR A 115 16.03 4.49 10.04
N GLU A 116 14.93 4.45 10.80
CA GLU A 116 14.03 3.32 10.90
C GLU A 116 12.67 3.77 11.41
N ILE A 117 11.62 3.15 10.89
CA ILE A 117 10.30 3.08 11.48
C ILE A 117 9.89 1.62 11.44
N ASP A 118 9.40 1.09 12.55
CA ASP A 118 8.84 -0.24 12.69
C ASP A 118 7.38 -0.12 13.13
N LEU A 119 6.47 -0.55 12.26
CA LEU A 119 5.03 -0.58 12.49
C LEU A 119 4.49 -2.00 12.46
N ALA A 120 3.37 -2.18 13.15
CA ALA A 120 2.64 -3.42 13.25
C ALA A 120 1.13 -3.18 13.14
N SER A 121 0.37 -4.21 12.78
CA SER A 121 -1.09 -4.17 12.81
C SER A 121 -1.63 -4.27 14.24
N ASP A 122 -0.89 -4.90 15.16
CA ASP A 122 -1.29 -5.03 16.57
C ASP A 122 -0.06 -5.08 17.51
N VAL A 123 -0.31 -5.01 18.81
CA VAL A 123 0.71 -5.12 19.84
C VAL A 123 1.13 -6.59 19.97
N GLY A 124 2.43 -6.87 19.81
CA GLY A 124 3.01 -8.20 20.05
C GLY A 124 2.84 -9.20 18.89
N SER A 125 2.31 -8.77 17.76
CA SER A 125 2.33 -9.53 16.51
C SER A 125 3.77 -9.74 16.00
N ALA A 126 3.97 -10.75 15.15
CA ALA A 126 5.29 -11.11 14.59
C ALA A 126 5.51 -10.58 13.17
N GLU A 127 4.49 -9.96 12.59
CA GLU A 127 4.57 -9.23 11.33
C GLU A 127 5.46 -7.98 11.52
N SER A 128 5.80 -7.30 10.43
CA SER A 128 6.40 -5.98 10.54
C SER A 128 6.26 -5.17 9.27
N ILE A 129 6.30 -3.85 9.42
CA ILE A 129 6.45 -2.89 8.35
C ILE A 129 7.63 -2.00 8.73
N HIS A 130 8.76 -2.25 8.09
CA HIS A 130 9.97 -1.48 8.28
C HIS A 130 10.12 -0.45 7.18
N ALA A 131 10.37 0.81 7.54
CA ALA A 131 10.60 1.87 6.57
C ALA A 131 11.84 2.70 6.93
N GLN A 132 12.54 3.15 5.90
CA GLN A 132 13.63 4.11 5.97
C GLN A 132 13.40 5.16 4.91
N ALA A 133 13.74 6.41 5.19
CA ALA A 133 13.57 7.47 4.22
C ALA A 133 14.55 8.61 4.40
N ASN A 134 14.82 9.32 3.32
CA ASN A 134 15.50 10.60 3.31
C ASN A 134 14.67 11.59 2.48
N ALA A 135 14.47 12.79 3.00
CA ALA A 135 13.73 13.84 2.33
C ALA A 135 14.46 15.18 2.49
N GLY A 136 14.74 15.85 1.38
CA GLY A 136 15.27 17.20 1.35
C GLY A 136 14.26 18.21 1.90
N ILE A 137 14.76 19.21 2.64
CA ILE A 137 13.97 20.33 3.17
C ILE A 137 14.45 21.63 2.53
N GLY A 138 13.50 22.47 2.11
CA GLY A 138 13.77 23.80 1.58
C GLY A 138 13.99 23.80 0.06
N LYS A 139 15.24 24.03 -0.37
CA LYS A 139 15.60 24.06 -1.81
C LYS A 139 15.67 22.66 -2.40
N ASP A 140 16.25 21.74 -1.66
CA ASP A 140 16.15 20.32 -1.97
C ASP A 140 14.77 19.83 -1.54
N LYS A 141 14.10 19.10 -2.43
CA LYS A 141 12.79 18.49 -2.21
C LYS A 141 12.81 17.01 -2.55
N SER A 142 13.99 16.46 -2.85
CA SER A 142 14.13 15.08 -3.22
C SER A 142 13.64 14.17 -2.10
N VAL A 143 13.08 13.04 -2.49
CA VAL A 143 12.59 12.03 -1.57
C VAL A 143 13.14 10.68 -1.99
N ASN A 144 13.53 9.87 -1.02
CA ASN A 144 13.87 8.47 -1.20
C ASN A 144 13.33 7.71 0.01
N LEU A 145 12.40 6.79 -0.23
CA LEU A 145 11.80 5.93 0.78
C LEU A 145 11.99 4.48 0.36
N ARG A 146 12.38 3.66 1.32
CA ARG A 146 12.41 2.21 1.20
C ARG A 146 11.58 1.62 2.32
N ALA A 147 10.71 0.69 1.97
CA ALA A 147 9.93 -0.06 2.94
C ALA A 147 10.00 -1.55 2.62
N ASN A 148 9.96 -2.36 3.67
CA ASN A 148 9.79 -3.79 3.60
C ASN A 148 8.66 -4.16 4.57
N PHE A 149 7.80 -5.08 4.14
CA PHE A 149 6.74 -5.58 4.99
C PHE A 149 6.76 -7.10 4.99
N ASN A 150 6.49 -7.69 6.14
CA ASN A 150 6.55 -9.12 6.36
C ASN A 150 5.28 -9.59 7.05
N GLN A 151 4.58 -10.55 6.43
CA GLN A 151 3.38 -11.21 6.92
C GLN A 151 2.21 -10.29 7.35
N VAL A 152 2.10 -9.10 6.75
CA VAL A 152 1.05 -8.12 7.09
C VAL A 152 -0.32 -8.62 6.64
N PRO A 153 -1.33 -8.71 7.53
CA PRO A 153 -2.67 -9.14 7.14
C PRO A 153 -3.31 -8.16 6.13
N ILE A 154 -3.64 -8.63 4.94
CA ILE A 154 -4.12 -7.74 3.85
C ILE A 154 -5.54 -7.23 4.08
N ARG A 155 -6.35 -7.95 4.87
CA ARG A 155 -7.79 -7.68 5.00
C ARG A 155 -8.13 -6.25 5.43
N SER A 156 -7.34 -5.67 6.34
CA SER A 156 -7.56 -4.30 6.82
C SER A 156 -7.17 -3.23 5.79
N TRP A 157 -6.31 -3.58 4.83
CA TRP A 157 -5.77 -2.73 3.77
C TRP A 157 -6.61 -2.73 2.50
N LEU A 158 -7.53 -3.69 2.37
CA LEU A 158 -8.40 -3.79 1.20
C LEU A 158 -9.53 -2.75 1.24
N PRO A 159 -10.04 -2.31 0.07
CA PRO A 159 -11.28 -1.56 -0.03
C PRO A 159 -12.44 -2.32 0.64
N ALA A 160 -13.45 -1.59 1.12
CA ALA A 160 -14.56 -2.15 1.91
C ALA A 160 -15.23 -3.37 1.26
N ASP A 161 -15.49 -3.27 -0.05
CA ASP A 161 -16.11 -4.34 -0.85
C ASP A 161 -15.27 -5.61 -0.90
N TRP A 162 -13.94 -5.50 -0.81
CA TRP A 162 -13.03 -6.63 -0.91
C TRP A 162 -12.69 -7.28 0.44
N LYS A 163 -12.95 -6.60 1.57
CA LYS A 163 -12.61 -7.11 2.92
C LYS A 163 -13.30 -8.42 3.29
N GLN A 164 -14.41 -8.73 2.64
CA GLN A 164 -15.20 -9.94 2.87
C GLN A 164 -14.77 -11.10 1.96
N HIS A 165 -14.01 -10.79 0.91
CA HIS A 165 -13.73 -11.73 -0.17
C HIS A 165 -12.28 -12.18 -0.22
N LEU A 166 -11.34 -11.39 0.30
CA LEU A 166 -9.92 -11.69 0.21
C LEU A 166 -9.26 -11.63 1.58
N ALA A 167 -8.52 -12.68 1.91
CA ALA A 167 -7.73 -12.79 3.13
C ALA A 167 -6.34 -13.36 2.81
N GLY A 168 -5.38 -13.12 3.70
CA GLY A 168 -4.00 -13.58 3.56
C GLY A 168 -3.00 -12.65 4.24
N SER A 169 -1.73 -13.01 4.16
CA SER A 169 -0.61 -12.25 4.73
C SER A 169 0.36 -11.83 3.62
N ALA A 170 0.50 -10.53 3.42
CA ALA A 170 1.39 -9.93 2.44
C ALA A 170 2.82 -9.77 2.96
N SER A 171 3.78 -10.03 2.09
CA SER A 171 5.20 -9.73 2.30
C SER A 171 5.78 -9.14 1.02
N GLY A 172 6.78 -8.28 1.13
CA GLY A 172 7.32 -7.60 -0.03
C GLY A 172 8.10 -6.34 0.32
N ASP A 173 8.39 -5.56 -0.71
CA ASP A 173 9.21 -4.36 -0.62
C ASP A 173 8.66 -3.26 -1.52
N LEU A 174 9.03 -2.02 -1.17
CA LEU A 174 8.67 -0.81 -1.88
C LEU A 174 9.86 0.14 -1.86
N HIS A 175 10.22 0.66 -3.02
CA HIS A 175 11.17 1.75 -3.17
C HIS A 175 10.49 2.87 -3.93
N TRP A 176 10.45 4.06 -3.32
CA TRP A 176 9.90 5.27 -3.90
C TRP A 176 10.96 6.36 -3.90
N ALA A 177 11.20 6.98 -5.04
CA ALA A 177 12.15 8.08 -5.17
C ALA A 177 11.63 9.16 -6.13
N GLY A 178 11.97 10.42 -5.86
CA GLY A 178 11.56 11.54 -6.69
C GLY A 178 12.42 12.78 -6.45
N GLN A 179 12.45 13.68 -7.44
CA GLN A 179 13.12 14.99 -7.30
C GLN A 179 12.30 15.97 -6.44
N ASP A 180 10.99 15.74 -6.36
CA ASP A 180 10.09 16.41 -5.44
C ASP A 180 9.06 15.39 -4.91
N PRO A 181 8.30 15.69 -3.83
CA PRO A 181 7.38 14.72 -3.23
C PRO A 181 6.07 14.54 -4.02
N LYS A 182 5.93 15.16 -5.19
CA LYS A 182 4.73 15.01 -6.03
C LYS A 182 4.78 13.66 -6.75
N LEU A 183 3.60 13.08 -6.98
CA LEU A 183 3.51 11.79 -7.64
C LEU A 183 4.02 11.88 -9.08
N GLU A 184 3.75 13.00 -9.76
CA GLU A 184 4.07 13.22 -11.17
C GLU A 184 5.58 13.35 -11.47
N SER A 185 6.39 13.63 -10.47
CA SER A 185 7.85 13.78 -10.55
C SER A 185 8.60 12.62 -9.90
N SER A 186 7.86 11.59 -9.49
CA SER A 186 8.37 10.46 -8.72
C SER A 186 8.19 9.14 -9.46
N SER A 187 9.06 8.22 -9.11
CA SER A 187 9.05 6.84 -9.58
C SER A 187 9.12 5.90 -8.40
N GLY A 188 8.68 4.67 -8.59
CA GLY A 188 8.96 3.64 -7.61
C GLY A 188 8.73 2.26 -8.17
N GLU A 189 9.13 1.29 -7.37
CA GLU A 189 9.11 -0.12 -7.69
C GLU A 189 8.86 -0.91 -6.42
N GLY A 190 8.35 -2.13 -6.58
CA GLY A 190 8.11 -2.99 -5.45
C GLY A 190 7.72 -4.40 -5.86
N SER A 191 7.71 -5.27 -4.86
CA SER A 191 7.23 -6.63 -4.98
C SER A 191 6.19 -6.92 -3.92
N LEU A 192 5.23 -7.78 -4.26
CA LEU A 192 4.20 -8.24 -3.35
C LEU A 192 4.07 -9.74 -3.49
N ARG A 193 4.04 -10.44 -2.36
CA ARG A 193 3.68 -11.84 -2.26
C ARG A 193 2.65 -12.03 -1.15
N VAL A 194 1.56 -12.69 -1.45
CA VAL A 194 0.53 -13.06 -0.48
C VAL A 194 0.68 -14.55 -0.15
N SER A 195 0.84 -14.83 1.14
CA SER A 195 0.86 -16.19 1.70
C SER A 195 -0.47 -16.51 2.37
N ASN A 196 -0.85 -17.79 2.37
CA ASN A 196 -2.13 -18.27 2.91
C ASN A 196 -3.33 -17.46 2.34
N GLY A 197 -3.24 -17.14 1.05
CA GLY A 197 -4.26 -16.34 0.36
C GLY A 197 -5.55 -17.14 0.24
N ARG A 198 -6.67 -16.51 0.57
CA ARG A 198 -8.00 -17.12 0.43
C ARG A 198 -8.94 -16.16 -0.27
N ILE A 199 -9.66 -16.67 -1.25
CA ILE A 199 -10.71 -15.95 -1.95
C ILE A 199 -12.03 -16.65 -1.70
N ASP A 200 -12.96 -15.95 -1.07
CA ASP A 200 -14.25 -16.48 -0.64
C ASP A 200 -15.40 -15.57 -1.10
N ASN A 201 -16.59 -16.13 -1.29
CA ASN A 201 -17.84 -15.38 -1.48
C ASN A 201 -17.82 -14.38 -2.64
N LEU A 202 -16.95 -14.56 -3.66
CA LEU A 202 -16.99 -13.69 -4.83
C LEU A 202 -18.23 -14.05 -5.66
N PRO A 203 -19.09 -13.09 -6.03
CA PRO A 203 -20.31 -13.38 -6.80
C PRO A 203 -20.05 -14.07 -8.14
N LEU A 204 -18.86 -13.90 -8.71
CA LEU A 204 -18.42 -14.63 -9.91
C LEU A 204 -18.19 -16.11 -9.63
N LEU A 205 -17.56 -16.43 -8.51
CA LEU A 205 -17.19 -17.79 -8.10
C LEU A 205 -18.43 -18.62 -7.74
N GLU A 206 -19.42 -18.01 -7.09
CA GLU A 206 -20.72 -18.64 -6.82
C GLU A 206 -21.39 -19.09 -8.13
N LYS A 207 -21.41 -18.21 -9.14
CA LYS A 207 -22.00 -18.56 -10.43
C LYS A 207 -21.18 -19.53 -11.26
N LEU A 208 -19.84 -19.46 -11.18
CA LEU A 208 -18.98 -20.49 -11.78
C LEU A 208 -19.21 -21.85 -11.12
N THR A 209 -19.49 -21.87 -9.82
CA THR A 209 -19.87 -23.09 -9.11
C THR A 209 -21.19 -23.66 -9.64
N GLU A 210 -22.20 -22.82 -9.84
CA GLU A 210 -23.49 -23.24 -10.44
C GLU A 210 -23.31 -23.81 -11.85
N LEU A 211 -22.51 -23.13 -12.69
CA LEU A 211 -22.26 -23.52 -14.08
C LEU A 211 -21.42 -24.80 -14.21
N ALA A 212 -20.29 -24.85 -13.51
CA ALA A 212 -19.38 -25.99 -13.57
C ALA A 212 -19.88 -27.16 -12.72
N GLN A 213 -20.89 -26.96 -11.87
CA GLN A 213 -21.33 -27.89 -10.82
C GLN A 213 -20.17 -28.34 -9.90
N LYS A 214 -19.21 -27.44 -9.66
CA LYS A 214 -18.02 -27.68 -8.86
C LYS A 214 -17.98 -26.73 -7.67
N LYS A 215 -18.40 -27.23 -6.50
CA LYS A 215 -18.34 -26.48 -5.22
C LYS A 215 -16.96 -25.98 -4.84
N SER A 216 -15.91 -26.59 -5.39
CA SER A 216 -14.53 -26.16 -5.13
C SER A 216 -14.18 -24.78 -5.70
N PHE A 217 -15.07 -24.12 -6.45
CA PHE A 217 -14.91 -22.73 -6.86
C PHE A 217 -15.42 -21.73 -5.83
N GLU A 218 -16.31 -22.11 -4.89
CA GLU A 218 -16.83 -21.21 -3.83
C GLU A 218 -15.71 -20.64 -2.95
N HIS A 219 -14.64 -21.43 -2.80
CA HIS A 219 -13.47 -21.14 -1.98
C HIS A 219 -12.20 -21.44 -2.78
N LEU A 220 -11.35 -20.45 -2.97
CA LEU A 220 -10.04 -20.61 -3.59
C LEU A 220 -8.93 -20.44 -2.55
N GLU A 221 -8.02 -21.41 -2.49
CA GLU A 221 -6.83 -21.34 -1.66
C GLU A 221 -5.61 -21.07 -2.54
N LEU A 222 -5.01 -19.88 -2.40
CA LEU A 222 -3.89 -19.46 -3.21
C LEU A 222 -2.59 -20.02 -2.63
N ASN A 223 -1.94 -20.93 -3.37
CA ASN A 223 -0.62 -21.45 -3.06
C ASN A 223 0.50 -20.49 -3.47
N ASP A 224 0.31 -19.78 -4.59
CA ASP A 224 1.17 -18.69 -5.03
C ASP A 224 0.29 -17.49 -5.38
N CYS A 225 0.71 -16.31 -4.97
CA CYS A 225 0.07 -15.05 -5.29
C CYS A 225 1.15 -13.99 -5.17
N SER A 226 1.78 -13.65 -6.29
CA SER A 226 2.84 -12.66 -6.33
C SER A 226 2.77 -11.79 -7.56
N LEU A 227 3.31 -10.58 -7.42
CA LEU A 227 3.46 -9.61 -8.49
C LEU A 227 4.64 -8.69 -8.20
N SER A 228 5.19 -8.11 -9.26
CA SER A 228 6.10 -6.97 -9.17
C SER A 228 5.44 -5.78 -9.84
N PHE A 229 5.66 -4.58 -9.33
CA PHE A 229 5.13 -3.38 -9.94
C PHE A 229 6.19 -2.29 -9.99
N GLY A 230 6.08 -1.43 -10.98
CA GLY A 230 6.86 -0.22 -11.13
C GLY A 230 5.97 0.91 -11.62
N TRP A 231 6.21 2.12 -11.16
CA TRP A 231 5.55 3.29 -11.71
C TRP A 231 6.56 4.38 -12.02
N ASN A 232 6.31 5.05 -13.14
CA ASN A 232 6.94 6.28 -13.55
C ASN A 232 5.86 7.09 -14.24
N TYR A 233 5.36 8.12 -13.56
CA TYR A 233 4.14 8.82 -13.98
C TYR A 233 4.22 9.27 -15.45
N PRO A 234 3.15 9.08 -16.25
CA PRO A 234 1.82 8.57 -15.89
C PRO A 234 1.64 7.05 -16.10
N LYS A 235 2.73 6.28 -16.16
CA LYS A 235 2.73 4.85 -16.46
C LYS A 235 2.93 4.01 -15.20
N ILE A 236 2.12 2.96 -15.06
CA ILE A 236 2.28 1.90 -14.07
C ILE A 236 2.44 0.59 -14.85
N GLU A 237 3.43 -0.20 -14.48
CA GLU A 237 3.69 -1.54 -15.00
C GLU A 237 3.53 -2.54 -13.86
N ILE A 238 2.83 -3.63 -14.14
CA ILE A 238 2.66 -4.76 -13.24
C ILE A 238 3.13 -5.99 -14.00
N ASN A 239 4.20 -6.58 -13.51
CA ASN A 239 4.92 -7.66 -14.16
C ASN A 239 4.98 -8.86 -13.22
N ASN A 240 5.38 -10.01 -13.76
CA ASN A 240 5.55 -11.25 -12.98
C ASN A 240 4.30 -11.60 -12.15
N ILE A 241 3.11 -11.32 -12.68
CA ILE A 241 1.86 -11.74 -12.03
C ILE A 241 1.88 -13.27 -12.02
N ALA A 242 1.78 -13.87 -10.85
CA ALA A 242 1.69 -15.31 -10.65
C ALA A 242 0.65 -15.58 -9.57
N ILE A 243 -0.48 -16.16 -9.95
CA ILE A 243 -1.54 -16.56 -9.02
C ILE A 243 -1.86 -18.03 -9.30
N GLU A 244 -1.74 -18.89 -8.31
CA GLU A 244 -1.93 -20.33 -8.47
C GLU A 244 -2.69 -20.91 -7.29
N GLU A 245 -3.70 -21.71 -7.61
CA GLU A 245 -4.19 -22.76 -6.74
C GLU A 245 -3.84 -24.09 -7.38
N ARG A 246 -2.88 -24.79 -6.78
CA ARG A 246 -2.24 -25.97 -7.35
C ARG A 246 -3.27 -27.05 -7.60
N GLY A 247 -3.34 -27.50 -8.85
CA GLY A 247 -4.29 -28.52 -9.28
C GLY A 247 -5.66 -27.98 -9.68
N LYS A 248 -5.92 -26.68 -9.54
CA LYS A 248 -7.15 -26.04 -10.05
C LYS A 248 -6.85 -25.08 -11.20
N PHE A 249 -6.13 -24.01 -10.91
CA PHE A 249 -5.89 -22.94 -11.88
C PHE A 249 -4.56 -22.24 -11.65
N ARG A 250 -4.06 -21.61 -12.71
CA ARG A 250 -2.85 -20.79 -12.69
C ARG A 250 -3.03 -19.58 -13.60
N ILE A 251 -2.63 -18.42 -13.13
CA ILE A 251 -2.69 -17.14 -13.82
C ILE A 251 -1.28 -16.59 -13.88
N GLU A 252 -0.82 -16.26 -15.08
CA GLU A 252 0.49 -15.64 -15.28
C GLU A 252 0.41 -14.48 -16.24
N GLY A 253 1.11 -13.38 -16.00
CA GLY A 253 1.16 -12.34 -17.02
C GLY A 253 1.69 -11.00 -16.57
N GLU A 254 1.32 -10.01 -17.35
CA GLU A 254 1.74 -8.63 -17.21
C GLU A 254 0.62 -7.69 -17.66
N MET A 255 0.57 -6.52 -17.04
CA MET A 255 -0.33 -5.45 -17.42
C MET A 255 0.30 -4.09 -17.18
N SER A 256 -0.21 -3.10 -17.87
CA SER A 256 0.21 -1.71 -17.78
C SER A 256 -1.01 -0.81 -17.73
N ILE A 257 -0.87 0.28 -16.99
CA ILE A 257 -1.86 1.33 -16.87
C ILE A 257 -1.16 2.62 -17.27
N GLU A 258 -1.63 3.26 -18.33
CA GLU A 258 -1.12 4.56 -18.79
C GLU A 258 -2.28 5.51 -18.97
N GLN A 259 -2.28 6.62 -18.24
CA GLN A 259 -3.36 7.62 -18.31
C GLN A 259 -4.76 6.97 -18.16
N ARG A 260 -4.93 6.10 -17.15
CA ARG A 260 -6.14 5.30 -16.88
C ARG A 260 -6.51 4.25 -17.92
N ARG A 261 -5.75 4.11 -19.02
CA ARG A 261 -5.96 3.05 -20.02
C ARG A 261 -5.28 1.78 -19.55
N LEU A 262 -6.06 0.70 -19.48
CA LEU A 262 -5.59 -0.62 -19.12
C LEU A 262 -5.15 -1.37 -20.39
N ARG A 263 -3.97 -1.99 -20.37
CA ARG A 263 -3.51 -2.94 -21.39
C ARG A 263 -2.68 -4.04 -20.76
N GLY A 264 -2.96 -5.29 -21.09
CA GLY A 264 -2.16 -6.40 -20.57
C GLY A 264 -2.44 -7.72 -21.28
N THR A 265 -1.60 -8.70 -21.02
CA THR A 265 -1.82 -10.08 -21.45
C THR A 265 -1.65 -10.98 -20.25
N ILE A 266 -2.67 -11.78 -19.99
CA ILE A 266 -2.69 -12.79 -18.94
C ILE A 266 -2.85 -14.16 -19.60
N ARG A 267 -2.10 -15.14 -19.13
CA ARG A 267 -2.26 -16.56 -19.43
C ARG A 267 -3.10 -17.16 -18.31
N LEU A 268 -4.22 -17.76 -18.67
CA LEU A 268 -5.09 -18.50 -17.77
C LEU A 268 -4.97 -19.99 -18.05
N GLY A 269 -4.47 -20.74 -17.08
CA GLY A 269 -4.38 -22.19 -17.08
C GLY A 269 -5.44 -22.78 -16.14
N LEU A 270 -6.18 -23.78 -16.61
CA LEU A 270 -7.16 -24.53 -15.83
C LEU A 270 -6.92 -26.03 -16.02
N THR A 271 -7.08 -26.85 -14.97
CA THR A 271 -7.02 -28.31 -15.17
C THR A 271 -8.26 -28.78 -15.92
N ARG A 272 -8.16 -29.92 -16.62
CA ARG A 272 -9.22 -30.37 -17.54
C ARG A 272 -10.58 -30.53 -16.86
N GLU A 273 -10.58 -31.04 -15.64
CA GLU A 273 -11.81 -31.27 -14.85
C GLU A 273 -12.62 -29.98 -14.57
N TYR A 274 -11.98 -28.82 -14.62
CA TYR A 274 -12.61 -27.51 -14.45
C TYR A 274 -13.14 -26.91 -15.75
N LEU A 275 -12.87 -27.58 -16.88
CA LEU A 275 -13.32 -27.19 -18.22
C LEU A 275 -14.37 -28.15 -18.79
N ASP A 276 -14.80 -29.17 -18.03
CA ASP A 276 -15.75 -30.19 -18.51
C ASP A 276 -17.13 -29.64 -18.88
N TRP A 277 -17.49 -28.46 -18.35
CA TRP A 277 -18.73 -27.77 -18.68
C TRP A 277 -18.67 -27.02 -20.03
N LEU A 278 -17.47 -26.81 -20.58
CA LEU A 278 -17.29 -26.16 -21.88
C LEU A 278 -17.35 -27.19 -23.01
N PRO A 279 -18.15 -26.95 -24.07
CA PRO A 279 -18.05 -27.74 -25.29
C PRO A 279 -16.72 -27.43 -25.98
N ASN A 280 -15.97 -28.46 -26.40
CA ASN A 280 -14.67 -28.34 -27.07
C ASN A 280 -13.72 -27.31 -26.42
N PRO A 281 -13.34 -27.48 -25.14
CA PRO A 281 -12.54 -26.48 -24.41
C PRO A 281 -11.19 -26.22 -25.07
N GLU A 282 -10.68 -27.16 -25.87
CA GLU A 282 -9.42 -27.05 -26.63
C GLU A 282 -9.45 -25.97 -27.72
N GLU A 283 -10.63 -25.53 -28.18
CA GLU A 283 -10.77 -24.41 -29.12
C GLU A 283 -10.37 -23.07 -28.45
N VAL A 284 -10.63 -22.93 -27.14
CA VAL A 284 -10.27 -21.74 -26.37
C VAL A 284 -8.97 -21.95 -25.60
N PHE A 285 -8.79 -23.11 -24.98
CA PHE A 285 -7.63 -23.51 -24.18
C PHE A 285 -6.76 -24.49 -24.97
N SER A 286 -6.05 -23.98 -25.97
CA SER A 286 -5.37 -24.78 -26.98
C SER A 286 -4.00 -25.32 -26.56
N ARG A 287 -3.39 -24.79 -25.49
CA ARG A 287 -2.04 -25.18 -25.06
C ARG A 287 -2.07 -26.03 -23.81
N LYS A 288 -1.53 -27.24 -23.85
CA LYS A 288 -1.39 -28.11 -22.67
C LYS A 288 0.04 -28.02 -22.12
N GLN A 289 0.19 -27.61 -20.87
CA GLN A 289 1.49 -27.49 -20.22
C GLN A 289 1.34 -27.60 -18.70
N ASP A 290 2.25 -28.32 -18.03
CA ASP A 290 2.32 -28.44 -16.57
C ASP A 290 1.02 -28.89 -15.89
N GLY A 291 0.24 -29.73 -16.57
CA GLY A 291 -1.06 -30.23 -16.09
C GLY A 291 -2.24 -29.30 -16.33
N TYR A 292 -2.02 -28.11 -16.89
CA TYR A 292 -3.06 -27.13 -17.21
C TYR A 292 -3.32 -27.05 -18.72
N LEU A 293 -4.55 -26.70 -19.07
CA LEU A 293 -4.96 -26.20 -20.38
C LEU A 293 -4.97 -24.67 -20.33
N TRP A 294 -4.19 -24.05 -21.21
CA TRP A 294 -3.86 -22.63 -21.20
C TRP A 294 -4.54 -21.88 -22.33
N THR A 295 -4.96 -20.66 -22.03
CA THR A 295 -5.42 -19.65 -22.99
C THR A 295 -4.77 -18.31 -22.69
N ASN A 296 -4.57 -17.49 -23.72
CA ASN A 296 -4.18 -16.10 -23.54
C ASN A 296 -5.44 -15.24 -23.49
N VAL A 297 -5.48 -14.33 -22.52
CA VAL A 297 -6.53 -13.35 -22.27
C VAL A 297 -5.91 -11.96 -22.43
N ARG A 298 -6.46 -11.17 -23.35
CA ARG A 298 -6.04 -9.79 -23.56
C ARG A 298 -6.90 -8.87 -22.71
N LEU A 299 -6.26 -8.08 -21.87
CA LEU A 299 -6.89 -7.03 -21.07
C LEU A 299 -6.79 -5.69 -21.81
N PHE A 300 -7.89 -4.95 -21.87
CA PHE A 300 -7.98 -3.64 -22.52
C PHE A 300 -9.00 -2.74 -21.81
N GLY A 301 -9.25 -1.54 -22.35
CA GLY A 301 -10.26 -0.60 -21.81
C GLY A 301 -9.64 0.43 -20.86
N THR A 302 -10.35 0.74 -19.79
CA THR A 302 -9.90 1.67 -18.73
C THR A 302 -9.90 0.96 -17.38
N ILE A 303 -9.31 1.61 -16.37
CA ILE A 303 -9.39 1.09 -14.99
C ILE A 303 -10.83 1.05 -14.47
N ASP A 304 -11.72 1.93 -14.93
CA ASP A 304 -13.13 1.96 -14.52
C ASP A 304 -14.01 1.00 -15.32
N ASP A 305 -13.63 0.74 -16.57
CA ASP A 305 -14.32 -0.16 -17.49
C ASP A 305 -13.31 -1.13 -18.14
N PRO A 306 -12.82 -2.12 -17.36
CA PRO A 306 -11.87 -3.10 -17.87
C PRO A 306 -12.56 -4.08 -18.82
N GLY A 307 -12.00 -4.23 -20.01
CA GLY A 307 -12.43 -5.18 -21.04
C GLY A 307 -11.49 -6.39 -21.15
N GLN A 308 -12.04 -7.52 -21.59
CA GLN A 308 -11.28 -8.74 -21.87
C GLN A 308 -11.88 -9.54 -23.03
N ASP A 309 -11.07 -10.40 -23.66
CA ASP A 309 -11.44 -11.16 -24.87
C ASP A 309 -11.83 -12.64 -24.64
N LEU A 310 -11.75 -13.14 -23.40
CA LEU A 310 -12.10 -14.52 -23.05
C LEU A 310 -13.61 -14.78 -23.06
N SER A 311 -14.42 -13.89 -22.46
CA SER A 311 -15.87 -14.11 -22.40
C SER A 311 -16.52 -14.22 -23.77
N PRO A 312 -16.23 -13.32 -24.75
CA PRO A 312 -16.76 -13.47 -26.11
C PRO A 312 -16.39 -14.82 -26.75
N ARG A 313 -15.14 -15.28 -26.56
CA ARG A 313 -14.64 -16.57 -27.08
C ARG A 313 -15.37 -17.75 -26.46
N ILE A 314 -15.65 -17.71 -25.15
CA ILE A 314 -16.44 -18.75 -24.49
C ILE A 314 -17.88 -18.74 -25.01
N ILE A 315 -18.52 -17.57 -25.13
CA ILE A 315 -19.90 -17.46 -25.65
C ILE A 315 -20.02 -18.06 -27.06
N GLU A 316 -19.01 -17.89 -27.90
CA GLU A 316 -19.01 -18.45 -29.27
C GLU A 316 -19.10 -19.97 -29.29
N LEU A 317 -18.45 -20.68 -28.36
CA LEU A 317 -18.56 -22.13 -28.22
C LEU A 317 -20.00 -22.58 -27.94
N PHE A 318 -20.79 -21.72 -27.28
CA PHE A 318 -22.18 -22.00 -26.95
C PHE A 318 -23.18 -21.47 -27.96
N LYS A 319 -22.80 -20.75 -29.02
CA LYS A 319 -23.78 -20.30 -30.05
C LYS A 319 -24.47 -21.46 -30.77
N GLN A 320 -23.99 -22.69 -30.63
CA GLN A 320 -24.62 -23.93 -31.11
C GLN A 320 -25.56 -24.60 -30.07
N SER A 321 -25.82 -23.98 -28.91
CA SER A 321 -26.73 -24.43 -27.83
C SER A 321 -27.29 -23.21 -27.05
N PRO A 322 -28.21 -23.31 -26.05
CA PRO A 322 -28.97 -22.15 -25.59
C PRO A 322 -28.14 -21.12 -24.77
N GLY A 323 -27.50 -20.16 -25.47
CA GLY A 323 -26.58 -19.15 -24.93
C GLY A 323 -27.18 -17.97 -24.14
N ALA A 324 -28.48 -18.01 -23.81
CA ALA A 324 -29.14 -16.94 -23.07
C ALA A 324 -28.67 -16.84 -21.61
N TYR A 325 -28.35 -17.96 -20.96
CA TYR A 325 -27.91 -17.99 -19.56
C TYR A 325 -26.46 -17.48 -19.39
N LEU A 326 -25.58 -17.81 -20.33
CA LEU A 326 -24.16 -17.42 -20.28
C LEU A 326 -23.95 -15.93 -20.59
N SER A 327 -24.74 -15.37 -21.52
CA SER A 327 -24.67 -13.93 -21.80
C SER A 327 -25.07 -13.07 -20.58
N LEU A 328 -26.04 -13.54 -19.79
CA LEU A 328 -26.39 -12.91 -18.51
C LEU A 328 -25.28 -13.02 -17.47
N PHE A 329 -24.64 -14.19 -17.35
CA PHE A 329 -23.48 -14.41 -16.47
C PHE A 329 -22.34 -13.42 -16.77
N PHE A 330 -21.95 -13.29 -18.04
CA PHE A 330 -20.83 -12.43 -18.42
C PHE A 330 -21.14 -10.93 -18.27
N ARG A 331 -22.39 -10.52 -18.55
CA ARG A 331 -22.83 -9.13 -18.30
C ARG A 331 -22.79 -8.79 -16.80
N GLN A 332 -23.13 -9.74 -15.94
CA GLN A 332 -23.06 -9.54 -14.48
C GLN A 332 -21.61 -9.51 -13.98
N PHE A 333 -20.71 -10.28 -14.59
CA PHE A 333 -19.27 -10.20 -14.32
C PHE A 333 -18.69 -8.83 -14.68
N GLU A 334 -18.99 -8.31 -15.88
CA GLU A 334 -18.60 -6.94 -16.26
C GLU A 334 -19.16 -5.90 -15.28
N GLY A 335 -20.43 -6.03 -14.89
CA GLY A 335 -21.04 -5.15 -13.89
C GLY A 335 -20.45 -5.28 -12.48
N TRP A 336 -19.85 -6.41 -12.13
CA TRP A 336 -19.12 -6.57 -10.86
C TRP A 336 -17.70 -5.99 -10.96
N LEU A 337 -16.97 -6.25 -12.05
CA LEU A 337 -15.67 -5.62 -12.29
C LEU A 337 -15.76 -4.09 -12.23
N LYS A 338 -16.80 -3.51 -12.85
CA LYS A 338 -17.08 -2.07 -12.79
C LYS A 338 -17.26 -1.54 -11.37
N ARG A 339 -17.87 -2.31 -10.48
CA ARG A 339 -18.02 -1.93 -9.07
C ARG A 339 -16.73 -2.14 -8.27
N ALA A 340 -16.02 -3.23 -8.55
CA ALA A 340 -14.81 -3.60 -7.84
C ALA A 340 -13.59 -2.70 -8.16
N PHE A 341 -13.57 -2.14 -9.38
CA PHE A 341 -12.51 -1.23 -9.86
C PHE A 341 -12.98 0.23 -10.02
N GLY A 342 -14.29 0.48 -10.06
CA GLY A 342 -14.86 1.82 -10.04
C GLY A 342 -14.73 2.44 -8.67
N SER A 343 -13.94 3.50 -8.56
CA SER A 343 -13.95 4.34 -7.37
C SER A 343 -15.27 5.11 -7.32
N ASP A 344 -16.17 4.76 -6.41
CA ASP A 344 -17.12 5.75 -5.89
C ASP A 344 -16.29 6.79 -5.13
N HIS A 345 -16.01 7.90 -5.82
CA HIS A 345 -15.58 9.16 -5.21
C HIS A 345 -16.79 10.07 -5.04
#